data_AF-A0A258K9H4-F1
#
_entry.id   AF-A0A258K9H4-F1
#
_cell.length_a   1.000
_cell.length_b   1.000
_cell.length_c   1.000
_cell.angle_alpha   90.00
_cell.angle_beta   90.00
_cell.angle_gamma   90.00
#
_symmetry.space_group_name_H-M   'P 1'
#
loop_
_entity.id
_entity.type
_entity.pdbx_description
1 polymer ?
#
loop_
_entity_poly.entity_id
_entity_poly.type
_entity_poly.pdbx_seq_one_letter_code
_entity_poly.pdbx_strand_id
1 'polypeptide(L)'
;MPSQAQKKNAAFRLHIHKITSPIKIDGLLNEAAWKQAELATNFYMVLPMDTSLANVPTTVRMCYDAKNLYISAVCYKKLPGPNMVESMRRDFAFLKNDNFIFFLDTFNDQTNAFTFGANAAGAQWDGTIYDGSRTDLNWD
;
A
#
# COMPACT_ATOMS: atom_id res chain seq x y z
N MET A 1 -14.59 30.57 7.40
CA MET A 1 -13.84 29.57 8.21
C MET A 1 -12.97 28.77 7.25
N PRO A 2 -11.64 28.80 7.32
CA PRO A 2 -10.83 27.88 6.54
C PRO A 2 -11.09 26.46 7.04
N SER A 3 -11.47 25.57 6.13
CA SER A 3 -11.54 24.14 6.39
C SER A 3 -10.13 23.67 6.76
N GLN A 4 -9.89 23.36 8.04
CA GLN A 4 -8.74 22.53 8.36
C GLN A 4 -9.06 21.13 7.87
N ALA A 5 -8.57 20.78 6.68
CA ALA A 5 -8.50 19.38 6.28
C ALA A 5 -7.67 18.66 7.36
N GLN A 6 -8.33 17.84 8.16
CA GLN A 6 -7.67 17.11 9.23
C GLN A 6 -6.63 16.18 8.60
N LYS A 7 -5.33 16.42 8.88
CA LYS A 7 -4.25 15.49 8.51
C LYS A 7 -4.33 14.26 9.42
N LYS A 8 -5.33 13.41 9.17
CA LYS A 8 -5.51 12.10 9.80
C LYS A 8 -4.20 11.33 9.55
N ASN A 9 -3.45 11.04 10.61
CA ASN A 9 -2.11 10.41 10.62
C ASN A 9 -0.87 11.35 10.53
N ALA A 10 -0.98 12.66 10.73
CA ALA A 10 0.21 13.56 10.74
C ALA A 10 1.33 13.12 11.70
N ALA A 11 0.95 12.49 12.83
CA ALA A 11 1.87 11.97 13.84
C ALA A 11 2.24 10.49 13.65
N PHE A 12 1.60 9.78 12.72
CA PHE A 12 1.92 8.37 12.48
C PHE A 12 3.32 8.26 11.91
N ARG A 13 4.11 7.34 12.46
CA ARG A 13 5.46 7.02 12.01
C ARG A 13 5.58 5.51 12.02
N LEU A 14 6.07 4.95 10.91
CA LEU A 14 6.45 3.55 10.81
C LEU A 14 7.97 3.49 10.72
N HIS A 15 8.63 2.82 11.65
CA HIS A 15 10.08 2.67 11.61
C HIS A 15 10.44 1.47 10.74
N ILE A 16 11.04 1.78 9.59
CA ILE A 16 11.58 0.76 8.69
C ILE A 16 13.07 0.59 8.95
N HIS A 17 13.55 -0.64 8.85
CA HIS A 17 14.94 -0.98 9.12
C HIS A 17 15.58 -1.70 7.94
N LYS A 18 16.91 -1.65 7.90
CA LYS A 18 17.69 -2.40 6.92
C LYS A 18 17.60 -3.89 7.23
N ILE A 19 17.26 -4.71 6.26
CA ILE A 19 17.18 -6.17 6.43
C ILE A 19 18.55 -6.76 6.80
N THR A 20 18.53 -7.77 7.66
CA THR A 20 19.71 -8.53 8.09
C THR A 20 19.82 -9.89 7.39
N SER A 21 18.76 -10.31 6.70
CA SER A 21 18.66 -11.54 5.91
C SER A 21 17.95 -11.26 4.58
N PRO A 22 18.28 -11.97 3.49
CA PRO A 22 17.56 -11.83 2.22
C PRO A 22 16.06 -12.13 2.37
N ILE A 23 15.25 -11.45 1.55
CA ILE A 23 13.82 -11.74 1.40
C ILE A 23 13.60 -12.40 0.04
N LYS A 24 12.90 -13.53 0.03
CA LYS A 24 12.43 -14.15 -1.21
C LYS A 24 11.08 -13.56 -1.58
N ILE A 25 10.92 -13.17 -2.85
CA ILE A 25 9.66 -12.62 -3.36
C ILE A 25 8.79 -13.77 -3.86
N ASP A 26 8.13 -14.47 -2.95
CA ASP A 26 7.21 -15.57 -3.27
C ASP A 26 5.82 -15.43 -2.62
N GLY A 27 5.55 -14.28 -1.99
CA GLY A 27 4.28 -13.99 -1.32
C GLY A 27 4.14 -14.60 0.07
N LEU A 28 5.15 -15.32 0.57
CA LEU A 28 5.18 -15.83 1.94
C LEU A 28 5.95 -14.88 2.86
N LEU A 29 5.56 -14.83 4.15
CA LEU A 29 6.18 -13.95 5.15
C LEU A 29 6.96 -14.74 6.20
N ASN A 30 7.77 -15.70 5.74
CA ASN A 30 8.43 -16.67 6.61
C ASN A 30 9.80 -16.18 7.13
N GLU A 31 10.41 -15.25 6.41
CA GLU A 31 11.76 -14.73 6.63
C GLU A 31 11.88 -13.94 7.94
N ALA A 32 13.06 -13.99 8.56
CA ALA A 32 13.35 -13.28 9.80
C ALA A 32 13.21 -11.76 9.66
N ALA A 33 13.55 -11.20 8.49
CA ALA A 33 13.39 -9.78 8.19
C ALA A 33 11.93 -9.30 8.36
N TRP A 34 10.93 -10.11 7.99
CA TRP A 34 9.52 -9.76 8.19
C TRP A 34 9.11 -9.79 9.65
N LYS A 35 9.69 -10.69 10.46
CA LYS A 35 9.38 -10.78 11.89
C LYS A 35 9.94 -9.59 12.68
N GLN A 36 11.03 -9.00 12.21
CA GLN A 36 11.66 -7.82 12.80
C GLN A 36 11.01 -6.50 12.35
N ALA A 37 10.27 -6.51 11.24
CA ALA A 37 9.65 -5.30 10.70
C ALA A 37 8.46 -4.85 11.53
N GLU A 38 8.40 -3.54 11.79
CA GLU A 38 7.28 -2.91 12.46
C GLU A 38 5.99 -3.14 11.66
N LEU A 39 4.90 -3.42 12.39
CA LEU A 39 3.61 -3.73 11.80
C LEU A 39 2.73 -2.49 11.76
N ALA A 40 2.50 -1.96 10.56
CA ALA A 40 1.43 -0.99 10.35
C ALA A 40 0.07 -1.71 10.39
N THR A 41 -0.82 -1.20 11.25
CA THR A 41 -2.18 -1.71 11.48
C THR A 41 -3.14 -0.54 11.65
N ASN A 42 -4.41 -0.81 11.97
CA ASN A 42 -5.42 0.22 12.27
C ASN A 42 -5.58 1.25 11.14
N PHE A 43 -5.64 0.76 9.90
CA PHE A 43 -5.93 1.59 8.74
C PHE A 43 -7.33 2.18 8.85
N TYR A 44 -7.47 3.42 8.37
CA TYR A 44 -8.76 4.11 8.31
C TYR A 44 -9.53 3.67 7.07
N MET A 45 -10.85 3.61 7.21
CA MET A 45 -11.75 3.47 6.08
C MET A 45 -11.74 4.79 5.29
N VAL A 46 -11.86 4.72 3.96
CA VAL A 46 -11.97 5.91 3.10
C VAL A 46 -13.41 6.07 2.61
N LEU A 47 -14.06 4.95 2.24
CA LEU A 47 -15.45 4.90 1.78
C LEU A 47 -16.22 3.84 2.58
N PRO A 48 -17.51 4.06 2.91
CA PRO A 48 -18.32 5.24 2.60
C PRO A 48 -18.14 6.41 3.59
N MET A 49 -17.45 6.18 4.73
CA MET A 49 -17.16 7.19 5.74
C MET A 49 -15.70 7.10 6.17
N ASP A 50 -15.05 8.25 6.35
CA ASP A 50 -13.61 8.36 6.62
C ASP A 50 -13.28 8.56 8.12
N THR A 51 -14.26 8.29 8.99
CA THR A 51 -14.21 8.61 10.42
C THR A 51 -13.89 7.41 11.31
N SER A 52 -13.90 6.19 10.75
CA SER A 52 -13.66 4.96 11.50
C SER A 52 -12.46 4.17 10.97
N LEU A 53 -11.95 3.28 11.82
CA LEU A 53 -11.03 2.23 11.37
C LEU A 53 -11.72 1.31 10.36
N ALA A 54 -10.92 0.67 9.52
CA ALA A 54 -11.38 -0.34 8.59
C ALA A 54 -11.95 -1.54 9.36
N ASN A 55 -13.15 -1.98 8.97
CA ASN A 55 -13.83 -3.13 9.59
C ASN A 55 -13.13 -4.47 9.33
N VAL A 56 -12.29 -4.51 8.28
CA VAL A 56 -11.51 -5.69 7.91
C VAL A 56 -10.04 -5.30 8.03
N PRO A 57 -9.26 -6.02 8.85
CA PRO A 57 -7.89 -5.62 9.11
C PRO A 57 -7.06 -5.73 7.83
N THR A 58 -6.08 -4.83 7.73
CA THR A 58 -4.95 -4.95 6.82
C THR A 58 -3.70 -4.75 7.66
N THR A 59 -2.67 -5.55 7.40
CA THR A 59 -1.37 -5.36 8.05
C THR A 59 -0.30 -5.15 7.01
N VAL A 60 0.50 -4.11 7.18
CA VAL A 60 1.61 -3.80 6.27
C VAL A 60 2.93 -3.85 7.04
N ARG A 61 3.98 -4.39 6.42
CA ARG A 61 5.35 -4.29 6.91
C ARG A 61 6.23 -3.72 5.82
N MET A 62 7.24 -2.96 6.22
CA MET A 62 8.21 -2.37 5.32
C MET A 62 9.62 -2.50 5.88
N CYS A 63 10.56 -2.79 5.00
CA CYS A 63 12.00 -2.85 5.30
C CYS A 63 12.77 -2.59 4.00
N TYR A 64 14.09 -2.42 4.08
CA TYR A 64 14.88 -2.06 2.90
C TYR A 64 16.26 -2.71 2.91
N ASP A 65 16.92 -2.74 1.77
CA ASP A 65 18.35 -2.99 1.66
C ASP A 65 19.05 -1.83 0.92
N ALA A 66 20.27 -2.04 0.42
CA ALA A 66 21.00 -0.99 -0.29
C ALA A 66 20.41 -0.62 -1.66
N LYS A 67 19.49 -1.43 -2.20
CA LYS A 67 18.97 -1.32 -3.57
C LYS A 67 17.44 -1.31 -3.64
N ASN A 68 16.76 -1.89 -2.67
CA ASN A 68 15.34 -2.19 -2.74
C ASN A 68 14.59 -1.72 -1.48
N LEU A 69 13.36 -1.27 -1.69
CA LEU A 69 12.34 -1.15 -0.65
C LEU A 69 11.42 -2.38 -0.74
N TYR A 70 11.25 -3.07 0.37
CA TYR A 70 10.39 -4.25 0.48
C TYR A 70 9.12 -3.87 1.22
N ILE A 71 7.98 -4.28 0.66
CA ILE A 71 6.64 -4.02 1.21
C ILE A 71 5.88 -5.33 1.20
N SER A 72 5.29 -5.70 2.34
CA SER A 72 4.29 -6.76 2.40
C SER A 72 2.97 -6.19 2.90
N ALA A 73 1.88 -6.66 2.31
CA ALA A 73 0.52 -6.32 2.72
C ALA A 73 -0.28 -7.62 2.87
N VAL A 74 -0.89 -7.80 4.04
CA VAL A 74 -1.85 -8.88 4.29
C VAL A 74 -3.22 -8.23 4.41
N CYS A 75 -4.02 -8.39 3.37
CA CYS A 75 -5.39 -7.89 3.29
C CYS A 75 -6.35 -9.02 3.67
N TYR A 76 -7.02 -8.91 4.83
CA TYR A 76 -7.93 -9.95 5.29
C TYR A 76 -9.28 -9.83 4.57
N LYS A 77 -10.10 -10.89 4.63
CA LYS A 77 -11.47 -10.90 4.10
C LYS A 77 -12.46 -11.15 5.23
N LYS A 78 -13.59 -10.44 5.20
CA LYS A 78 -14.69 -10.65 6.16
C LYS A 78 -15.45 -11.95 5.89
N LEU A 79 -15.64 -12.28 4.61
CA LEU A 79 -16.43 -13.43 4.18
C LEU A 79 -15.57 -14.35 3.30
N PRO A 80 -15.75 -15.67 3.40
CA PRO A 80 -15.15 -16.61 2.46
C PRO A 80 -15.73 -16.38 1.06
N GLY A 81 -14.92 -16.60 0.04
CA GLY A 81 -15.31 -16.41 -1.36
C GLY A 81 -14.11 -16.11 -2.25
N PRO A 82 -14.29 -16.13 -3.58
CA PRO A 82 -13.23 -15.77 -4.51
C PRO A 82 -12.81 -14.31 -4.31
N ASN A 83 -11.58 -13.98 -4.68
CA ASN A 83 -11.16 -12.59 -4.78
C ASN A 83 -11.86 -11.95 -5.98
N MET A 84 -12.31 -10.71 -5.83
CA MET A 84 -12.91 -9.98 -6.92
C MET A 84 -11.79 -9.49 -7.83
N VAL A 85 -11.67 -10.07 -9.03
CA VAL A 85 -10.70 -9.66 -10.04
C VAL A 85 -11.39 -9.68 -11.40
N GLU A 86 -11.52 -8.53 -12.03
CA GLU A 86 -12.16 -8.45 -13.36
C GLU A 86 -11.23 -8.96 -14.46
N SER A 87 -9.92 -8.71 -14.34
CA SER A 87 -8.92 -9.17 -15.32
C SER A 87 -7.50 -9.19 -14.75
N MET A 88 -6.61 -9.88 -15.46
CA MET A 88 -5.16 -9.88 -15.23
C MET A 88 -4.44 -8.69 -15.89
N ARG A 89 -5.20 -7.75 -16.48
CA ARG A 89 -4.61 -6.63 -17.21
C ARG A 89 -3.93 -5.67 -16.23
N ARG A 90 -2.75 -5.18 -16.62
CA ARG A 90 -2.12 -4.02 -15.98
C ARG A 90 -3.09 -2.84 -15.97
N ASP A 91 -3.00 -1.97 -14.97
CA ASP A 91 -3.84 -0.77 -14.84
C ASP A 91 -5.33 -1.11 -14.73
N PHE A 92 -5.64 -2.14 -13.93
CA PHE A 92 -7.01 -2.60 -13.67
C PHE A 92 -7.89 -1.50 -13.06
N ALA A 93 -9.21 -1.65 -13.03
CA ALA A 93 -10.07 -0.67 -12.37
C ALA A 93 -10.06 -0.85 -10.84
N PHE A 94 -9.53 0.11 -10.08
CA PHE A 94 -9.39 0.03 -8.61
C PHE A 94 -10.68 -0.40 -7.89
N LEU A 95 -11.80 0.25 -8.17
CA LEU A 95 -13.07 0.01 -7.47
C LEU A 95 -13.71 -1.35 -7.77
N LYS A 96 -13.14 -2.11 -8.70
CA LYS A 96 -13.72 -3.38 -9.18
C LYS A 96 -12.83 -4.58 -8.92
N ASN A 97 -11.71 -4.38 -8.21
CA ASN A 97 -10.75 -5.43 -7.93
C ASN A 97 -10.39 -5.39 -6.43
N ASP A 98 -10.21 -6.56 -5.82
CA ASP A 98 -9.48 -6.69 -4.57
C ASP A 98 -8.02 -6.37 -4.86
N ASN A 99 -7.51 -5.29 -4.27
CA ASN A 99 -6.19 -4.77 -4.60
C ASN A 99 -5.55 -3.99 -3.44
N PHE A 100 -4.25 -3.76 -3.57
CA PHE A 100 -3.47 -2.93 -2.68
C PHE A 100 -2.65 -1.95 -3.51
N ILE A 101 -2.69 -0.66 -3.14
CA ILE A 101 -1.90 0.41 -3.75
C ILE A 101 -1.13 1.15 -2.67
N PHE A 102 0.13 1.43 -2.95
CA PHE A 102 1.10 2.16 -2.14
C PHE A 102 1.58 3.39 -2.90
N PHE A 103 1.65 4.52 -2.18
CA PHE A 103 2.13 5.79 -2.70
C PHE A 103 3.38 6.22 -1.93
N LEU A 104 4.41 6.68 -2.65
CA LEU A 104 5.69 7.10 -2.11
C LEU A 104 6.06 8.49 -2.63
N ASP A 105 5.95 9.50 -1.77
CA ASP A 105 6.52 10.82 -1.99
C ASP A 105 7.93 10.88 -1.38
N THR A 106 8.96 10.86 -2.23
CA THR A 106 10.36 10.89 -1.79
C THR A 106 10.86 12.29 -1.45
N PHE A 107 10.14 13.34 -1.87
CA PHE A 107 10.54 14.74 -1.69
C PHE A 107 9.70 15.46 -0.62
N ASN A 108 8.63 14.82 -0.15
CA ASN A 108 7.66 15.35 0.81
C ASN A 108 7.06 16.70 0.35
N ASP A 109 6.88 16.85 -0.96
CA ASP A 109 6.30 18.04 -1.58
C ASP A 109 4.76 18.01 -1.60
N GLN A 110 4.15 16.85 -1.27
CA GLN A 110 2.70 16.62 -1.23
C GLN A 110 2.00 16.80 -2.58
N THR A 111 2.75 16.82 -3.68
CA THR A 111 2.26 17.04 -5.04
C THR A 111 2.70 15.96 -6.03
N ASN A 112 3.86 15.35 -5.79
CA ASN A 112 4.44 14.32 -6.63
C ASN A 112 4.72 13.04 -5.83
N ALA A 113 4.49 11.89 -6.43
CA ALA A 113 4.79 10.60 -5.81
C ALA A 113 5.00 9.50 -6.85
N PHE A 114 5.57 8.38 -6.43
CA PHE A 114 5.46 7.12 -7.17
C PHE A 114 4.30 6.31 -6.62
N THR A 115 3.62 5.54 -7.47
CA THR A 115 2.57 4.62 -7.07
C THR A 115 2.91 3.21 -7.52
N PHE A 116 2.64 2.24 -6.65
CA PHE A 116 2.84 0.81 -6.88
C PHE A 116 1.68 0.03 -6.31
N GLY A 117 1.28 -1.04 -6.96
CA GLY A 117 0.17 -1.84 -6.49
C GLY A 117 0.03 -3.15 -7.23
N ALA A 118 -0.80 -4.00 -6.67
CA ALA A 118 -1.18 -5.25 -7.28
C ALA A 118 -2.62 -5.60 -6.93
N ASN A 119 -3.32 -6.27 -7.84
CA ASN A 119 -4.57 -6.94 -7.49
C ASN A 119 -4.31 -8.33 -6.91
N ALA A 120 -5.36 -8.97 -6.40
CA ALA A 120 -5.28 -10.28 -5.77
C ALA A 120 -4.85 -11.43 -6.71
N ALA A 121 -4.75 -11.17 -8.02
CA ALA A 121 -4.23 -12.12 -9.00
C ALA A 121 -2.83 -11.75 -9.53
N GLY A 122 -2.22 -10.69 -8.99
CA GLY A 122 -0.86 -10.27 -9.33
C GLY A 122 -0.73 -9.35 -10.54
N ALA A 123 -1.85 -8.81 -11.06
CA ALA A 123 -1.78 -7.77 -12.07
C ALA A 123 -1.16 -6.51 -11.46
N GLN A 124 -0.19 -5.93 -12.16
CA GLN A 124 0.59 -4.80 -11.67
C GLN A 124 -0.13 -3.46 -11.88
N TRP A 125 0.15 -2.53 -10.98
CA TRP A 125 -0.23 -1.13 -11.06
C TRP A 125 1.00 -0.31 -10.70
N ASP A 126 1.49 0.50 -11.62
CA ASP A 126 2.68 1.30 -11.37
C ASP A 126 2.62 2.61 -12.17
N GLY A 127 3.11 3.70 -11.56
CA GLY A 127 2.96 5.01 -12.15
C GLY A 127 3.58 6.15 -11.33
N THR A 128 3.44 7.36 -11.87
CA THR A 128 3.78 8.60 -11.17
C THR A 128 2.52 9.40 -10.86
N ILE A 129 2.55 10.11 -9.73
CA ILE A 129 1.56 11.12 -9.36
C ILE A 129 2.17 12.49 -9.58
N TYR A 130 1.39 13.40 -10.14
CA TYR A 130 1.72 14.81 -10.31
C TYR A 130 0.48 15.69 -10.10
N ASP A 131 0.69 17.00 -9.99
CA ASP A 131 -0.36 18.00 -9.71
C ASP A 131 -1.25 17.65 -8.49
N GLY A 132 -0.73 16.89 -7.53
CA GLY A 132 -1.42 16.51 -6.29
C GLY A 132 -2.47 15.41 -6.39
N SER A 133 -2.90 15.00 -7.58
CA SER A 133 -3.87 13.89 -7.71
C SER A 133 -3.92 13.18 -9.05
N ARG A 134 -3.16 13.61 -10.06
CA ARG A 134 -3.16 12.97 -11.39
C ARG A 134 -2.20 11.81 -11.37
N THR A 135 -2.60 10.68 -11.95
CA THR A 135 -1.74 9.50 -12.07
C THR A 135 -1.45 9.24 -13.55
N ASP A 136 -0.17 9.10 -13.88
CA ASP A 136 0.31 8.54 -15.16
C ASP A 136 0.79 7.11 -14.91
N LEU A 137 0.16 6.12 -15.56
CA LEU A 137 0.40 4.69 -15.34
C LEU A 137 1.49 4.11 -16.26
N ASN A 138 2.45 4.95 -16.63
CA ASN A 138 3.65 4.56 -17.36
C ASN A 138 4.86 4.80 -16.46
N TRP A 139 5.32 3.76 -15.76
CA TRP A 139 6.49 3.82 -14.88
C TRP A 139 7.75 3.16 -15.49
N ASP A 140 7.81 3.02 -16.81
CA ASP A 140 9.02 2.61 -17.55
C ASP A 140 9.57 3.77 -18.40
#